data_AF-A0A3Q3GP78-F1
#
_entry.id   AF-A0A3Q3GP78-F1
#
_cell.length_a   1.000
_cell.length_b   1.000
_cell.length_c   1.000
_cell.angle_alpha   90.00
_cell.angle_beta   90.00
_cell.angle_gamma   90.00
#
_symmetry.space_group_name_H-M   'P 1'
#
loop_
_entity.id
_entity.type
_entity.pdbx_description
1 polymer ?
#
loop_
_entity_poly.entity_id
_entity_poly.type
_entity_poly.pdbx_seq_one_letter_code
_entity_poly.pdbx_strand_id
1 'polypeptide(L)'
;MERTPFVLGANLQGGEKLVAYPFDMQRPPISMNEETETPDDAMFRWLAMSYAHSHLTMADTYRGSCHGDDITGGQGIANRASWKPVVGSMNDFSYLHTNCFELSVFLGCDKFPHESELPLEWENNREALLSFIEQVNRGIKGVVRDTEGNPLSNATITVEGIRHDVRTGTLGFNKDSFSKTTFLHFETILDPDPKHDTPKNICHLHFSSRRRLLAFVESRRVPSDRQS
;
A
#
# COMPACT_ATOMS: atom_id res chain seq x y z
N MET A 1 13.35 -7.29 -5.32
CA MET A 1 12.25 -7.43 -4.34
C MET A 1 11.57 -8.80 -4.37
N GLU A 2 11.86 -9.68 -5.34
CA GLU A 2 11.09 -10.94 -5.54
C GLU A 2 11.37 -12.06 -4.51
N ARG A 3 12.48 -11.99 -3.77
CA ARG A 3 12.87 -13.04 -2.81
C ARG A 3 12.17 -12.95 -1.45
N THR A 4 11.70 -11.75 -1.09
CA THR A 4 11.08 -11.49 0.21
C THR A 4 9.72 -10.85 -0.03
N PRO A 5 8.63 -11.33 0.58
CA PRO A 5 7.29 -10.76 0.40
C PRO A 5 7.18 -9.44 1.19
N PHE A 6 7.81 -8.38 0.69
CA PHE A 6 7.69 -7.04 1.28
C PHE A 6 6.25 -6.55 1.18
N VAL A 7 5.77 -6.01 2.30
CA VAL A 7 4.39 -5.51 2.46
C VAL A 7 4.36 -3.99 2.48
N LEU A 8 5.28 -3.38 3.22
CA LEU A 8 5.37 -1.96 3.43
C LEU A 8 6.84 -1.53 3.32
N GLY A 9 7.09 -0.44 2.62
CA GLY A 9 8.39 0.15 2.41
C GLY A 9 8.34 1.67 2.48
N ALA A 10 9.48 2.28 2.77
CA ALA A 10 9.66 3.71 2.66
C ALA A 10 11.03 4.01 2.05
N ASN A 11 11.04 4.87 1.04
CA ASN A 11 12.24 5.40 0.41
C ASN A 11 12.54 6.78 1.01
N LEU A 12 13.63 6.88 1.77
CA LEU A 12 14.01 8.11 2.47
C LEU A 12 14.82 9.02 1.54
N GLN A 13 14.42 10.29 1.45
CA GLN A 13 15.01 11.30 0.59
C GLN A 13 15.19 12.63 1.36
N GLY A 14 16.00 13.52 0.81
CA GLY A 14 16.19 14.88 1.31
C GLY A 14 15.96 15.93 0.23
N GLY A 15 15.90 17.20 0.63
CA GLY A 15 15.64 18.35 -0.25
C GLY A 15 14.21 18.86 -0.20
N GLU A 16 13.37 18.30 0.68
CA GLU A 16 12.04 18.78 1.03
C GLU A 16 11.64 18.17 2.39
N LYS A 17 10.55 18.62 2.99
CA LYS A 17 10.01 18.03 4.23
C LYS A 17 8.52 17.69 4.07
N LEU A 18 8.24 16.49 3.58
CA LEU A 18 6.88 15.95 3.39
C LEU A 18 6.90 14.45 3.08
N VAL A 19 5.75 13.79 3.18
CA VAL A 19 5.59 12.41 2.68
C VAL A 19 4.84 12.41 1.35
N ALA A 20 5.49 11.89 0.32
CA ALA A 20 4.93 11.76 -1.00
C ALA A 20 4.41 10.34 -1.24
N TYR A 21 3.14 10.23 -1.61
CA TYR A 21 2.50 8.94 -1.90
C TYR A 21 2.22 8.75 -3.40
N PRO A 22 2.14 7.48 -3.87
CA PRO A 22 1.91 7.16 -5.28
C PRO A 22 0.53 7.63 -5.81
N PHE A 23 0.35 7.75 -7.13
CA PHE A 23 1.36 7.52 -8.16
C PHE A 23 2.41 8.63 -8.23
N ASP A 24 3.63 8.26 -8.62
CA ASP A 24 4.72 9.18 -8.90
C ASP A 24 4.67 9.69 -10.34
N MET A 25 4.22 8.86 -11.27
CA MET A 25 4.02 9.28 -12.67
C MET A 25 2.70 10.02 -12.86
N GLN A 26 2.75 11.17 -13.53
CA GLN A 26 1.55 11.79 -14.07
C GLN A 26 1.24 11.14 -15.42
N ARG A 27 0.14 10.39 -15.51
CA ARG A 27 -0.38 9.94 -16.82
C ARG A 27 -0.89 11.17 -17.57
N PRO A 28 -0.58 11.33 -18.88
CA PRO A 28 -1.26 12.32 -19.68
C PRO A 28 -2.76 12.00 -19.62
N PRO A 29 -3.62 12.96 -19.26
CA PRO A 29 -5.04 12.68 -19.12
C PRO A 29 -5.59 12.26 -20.49
N ILE A 30 -6.00 11.00 -20.62
CA ILE A 30 -6.76 10.54 -21.80
C ILE A 30 -8.17 11.14 -21.73
N SER A 31 -8.62 11.53 -20.54
CA SER A 31 -9.84 12.31 -20.30
C SER A 31 -9.69 13.22 -19.07
N MET A 32 -10.50 14.28 -18.96
CA MET A 32 -10.50 15.24 -17.83
C MET A 32 -10.83 14.60 -16.45
N ASN A 33 -11.18 13.31 -16.40
CA ASN A 33 -11.59 12.59 -15.19
C ASN A 33 -10.67 11.39 -14.85
N GLU A 34 -9.50 11.25 -15.46
CA GLU A 34 -8.59 10.17 -15.08
C GLU A 34 -7.91 10.47 -13.74
N GLU A 35 -8.29 9.69 -12.73
CA GLU A 35 -7.71 9.69 -11.39
C GLU A 35 -6.21 9.39 -11.47
N THR A 36 -5.38 10.37 -11.09
CA THR A 36 -3.95 10.18 -10.74
C THR A 36 -3.77 9.40 -9.44
N GLU A 37 -4.88 9.03 -8.81
CA GLU A 37 -4.97 8.31 -7.56
C GLU A 37 -4.80 6.81 -7.81
N THR A 38 -4.22 6.14 -6.82
CA THR A 38 -4.14 4.68 -6.84
C THR A 38 -5.48 4.07 -6.42
N PRO A 39 -5.80 2.83 -6.83
CA PRO A 39 -6.94 2.10 -6.27
C PRO A 39 -6.94 1.99 -4.74
N ASP A 40 -5.77 2.09 -4.10
CA ASP A 40 -5.57 2.07 -2.65
C ASP A 40 -5.25 3.47 -2.08
N ASP A 41 -5.69 4.57 -2.72
CA ASP A 41 -5.34 5.96 -2.35
C ASP A 41 -5.62 6.28 -0.87
N ALA A 42 -6.79 5.90 -0.37
CA ALA A 42 -7.15 6.09 1.03
C ALA A 42 -6.16 5.41 2.00
N MET A 43 -5.62 4.25 1.61
CA MET A 43 -4.60 3.55 2.39
C MET A 43 -3.25 4.28 2.32
N PHE A 44 -2.83 4.71 1.13
CA PHE A 44 -1.60 5.47 0.96
C PHE A 44 -1.61 6.79 1.73
N ARG A 45 -2.73 7.52 1.70
CA ARG A 45 -2.93 8.74 2.49
C ARG A 45 -2.88 8.46 3.98
N TRP A 46 -3.51 7.38 4.44
CA TRP A 46 -3.42 6.96 5.85
C TRP A 46 -1.98 6.67 6.27
N LEU A 47 -1.24 5.89 5.48
CA LEU A 47 0.16 5.55 5.75
C LEU A 47 1.04 6.81 5.77
N ALA A 48 0.83 7.72 4.82
CA ALA A 48 1.55 8.98 4.75
C ALA A 48 1.26 9.88 5.96
N MET A 49 -0.03 10.02 6.34
CA MET A 49 -0.43 10.79 7.53
C MET A 49 0.14 10.18 8.81
N SER A 50 0.20 8.85 8.93
CA SER A 50 0.78 8.18 10.10
C SER A 50 2.24 8.57 10.30
N TYR A 51 3.00 8.72 9.22
CA TYR A 51 4.38 9.19 9.33
C TYR A 51 4.43 10.70 9.59
N ALA A 52 3.76 11.51 8.76
CA ALA A 52 3.84 12.97 8.81
C ALA A 52 3.35 13.56 10.15
N HIS A 53 2.27 13.03 10.72
CA HIS A 53 1.73 13.49 12.00
C HIS A 53 2.53 13.01 13.22
N SER A 54 3.29 11.91 13.09
CA SER A 54 4.19 11.45 14.15
C SER A 54 5.57 12.10 14.08
N HIS A 55 5.89 12.78 12.98
CA HIS A 55 7.11 13.55 12.83
C HIS A 55 6.98 14.92 13.51
N LEU A 56 7.95 15.29 14.34
CA LEU A 56 7.83 16.47 15.23
C LEU A 56 7.58 17.79 14.48
N THR A 57 8.12 17.93 13.26
CA THR A 57 8.09 19.21 12.53
C THR A 57 7.43 19.14 11.15
N MET A 58 6.93 17.97 10.72
CA MET A 58 6.44 17.80 9.33
C MET A 58 4.99 18.25 9.17
N ALA A 59 4.16 18.06 10.21
CA ALA A 59 2.78 18.55 10.28
C ALA A 59 2.67 20.01 10.77
N ASP A 60 3.80 20.72 10.92
CA ASP A 60 3.79 22.10 11.39
C ASP A 60 3.45 23.08 10.26
N THR A 61 2.21 23.55 10.26
CA THR A 61 1.65 24.50 9.28
C THR A 61 2.34 25.87 9.24
N TYR A 62 3.11 26.25 10.27
CA TYR A 62 3.85 27.53 10.28
C TYR A 62 5.15 27.46 9.49
N ARG A 63 5.63 26.25 9.18
CA ARG A 63 6.85 25.99 8.43
C ARG A 63 6.46 25.38 7.09
N GLY A 64 6.19 26.25 6.11
CA GLY A 64 5.92 25.85 4.72
C GLY A 64 7.04 25.02 4.08
N SER A 65 6.89 24.72 2.79
CA SER A 65 7.92 24.01 2.02
C SER A 65 9.28 24.70 2.14
N CYS A 66 10.34 23.89 2.06
CA CYS A 66 11.73 24.33 2.07
C CYS A 66 12.05 25.41 1.02
N HIS A 67 11.31 25.44 -0.09
CA HIS A 67 11.64 26.24 -1.26
C HIS A 67 10.45 27.02 -1.87
N GLY A 68 9.32 27.13 -1.17
CA GLY A 68 8.16 27.86 -1.72
C GLY A 68 6.86 27.66 -0.95
N ASP A 69 5.76 27.74 -1.68
CA ASP A 69 4.41 27.59 -1.13
C ASP A 69 4.18 26.18 -0.58
N ASP A 70 3.41 26.09 0.52
CA ASP A 70 3.04 24.81 1.10
C ASP A 70 2.06 24.06 0.19
N ILE A 71 2.59 23.07 -0.51
CA ILE A 71 1.84 22.16 -1.38
C ILE A 71 1.08 21.07 -0.60
N THR A 72 1.31 20.93 0.71
CA THR A 72 0.71 19.90 1.55
C THR A 72 -0.59 20.34 2.19
N GLY A 73 -0.95 21.63 2.07
CA GLY A 73 -2.13 22.20 2.72
C GLY A 73 -2.11 22.03 4.24
N GLY A 74 -0.91 22.04 4.84
CA GLY A 74 -0.68 21.84 6.26
C GLY A 74 -0.72 20.39 6.74
N GLN A 75 -0.88 19.41 5.84
CA GLN A 75 -0.98 17.99 6.23
C GLN A 75 0.38 17.27 6.23
N GLY A 76 1.43 17.88 5.69
CA GLY A 76 2.75 17.25 5.57
C GLY A 76 2.79 16.08 4.57
N ILE A 77 1.75 15.90 3.76
CA ILE A 77 1.66 14.85 2.74
C ILE A 77 1.29 15.45 1.37
N ALA A 78 1.71 14.80 0.29
CA ALA A 78 1.33 15.19 -1.06
C ALA A 78 1.30 13.99 -2.02
N ASN A 79 0.43 14.04 -3.03
CA ASN A 79 0.53 13.10 -4.14
C ASN A 79 1.77 13.44 -4.99
N ARG A 80 2.59 12.44 -5.30
CA ARG A 80 3.88 12.68 -5.96
C ARG A 80 3.72 13.16 -7.40
N ALA A 81 2.79 12.60 -8.17
CA ALA A 81 2.49 13.02 -9.53
C ALA A 81 1.99 14.47 -9.60
N SER A 82 1.25 14.93 -8.59
CA SER A 82 0.71 16.29 -8.51
C SER A 82 1.77 17.34 -8.14
N TRP A 83 2.79 16.95 -7.37
CA TRP A 83 3.86 17.86 -6.95
C TRP A 83 5.05 17.90 -7.91
N LYS A 84 5.70 16.76 -8.14
CA LYS A 84 6.91 16.61 -8.98
C LYS A 84 6.89 15.22 -9.61
N PRO A 85 6.25 15.08 -10.79
CA PRO A 85 6.08 13.78 -11.41
C PRO A 85 7.42 13.17 -11.82
N VAL A 86 7.56 11.86 -11.58
CA VAL A 86 8.75 11.08 -11.92
C VAL A 86 8.31 9.81 -12.63
N VAL A 87 8.90 9.53 -13.80
CA VAL A 87 8.64 8.30 -14.55
C VAL A 87 9.67 7.24 -14.14
N GLY A 88 9.21 6.01 -13.94
CA GLY A 88 10.07 4.87 -13.60
C GLY A 88 10.63 4.93 -12.17
N SER A 89 9.87 5.49 -11.23
CA SER A 89 10.26 5.50 -9.83
C SER A 89 10.18 4.09 -9.22
N MET A 90 10.97 3.88 -8.16
CA MET A 90 10.94 2.64 -7.39
C MET A 90 9.57 2.44 -6.72
N ASN A 91 8.94 3.51 -6.24
CA ASN A 91 7.64 3.47 -5.58
C ASN A 91 6.53 2.90 -6.48
N ASP A 92 6.42 3.42 -7.70
CA ASP A 92 5.43 2.95 -8.67
C ASP A 92 5.74 1.50 -9.10
N PHE A 93 7.02 1.14 -9.23
CA PHE A 93 7.43 -0.23 -9.51
C PHE A 93 7.01 -1.19 -8.39
N SER A 94 7.27 -0.82 -7.13
CA SER A 94 6.90 -1.59 -5.93
C SER A 94 5.39 -1.89 -5.91
N TYR A 95 4.54 -0.88 -6.16
CA TYR A 95 3.08 -1.04 -6.13
C TYR A 95 2.52 -1.83 -7.33
N LEU A 96 3.08 -1.65 -8.52
CA LEU A 96 2.57 -2.26 -9.76
C LEU A 96 3.08 -3.68 -10.02
N HIS A 97 4.30 -4.01 -9.55
CA HIS A 97 4.96 -5.29 -9.86
C HIS A 97 5.12 -6.19 -8.63
N THR A 98 4.83 -5.69 -7.42
CA THR A 98 4.91 -6.47 -6.18
C THR A 98 3.69 -6.20 -5.30
N ASN A 99 3.63 -6.84 -4.13
CA ASN A 99 2.60 -6.56 -3.12
C ASN A 99 2.96 -5.38 -2.19
N CYS A 100 4.14 -4.77 -2.37
CA CYS A 100 4.69 -3.79 -1.44
C CYS A 100 4.08 -2.41 -1.67
N PHE A 101 3.58 -1.80 -0.60
CA PHE A 101 3.22 -0.38 -0.58
C PHE A 101 4.45 0.43 -0.19
N GLU A 102 4.90 1.31 -1.06
CA GLU A 102 6.10 2.11 -0.83
C GLU A 102 5.78 3.61 -0.85
N LEU A 103 6.24 4.33 0.16
CA LEU A 103 6.15 5.79 0.25
C LEU A 103 7.50 6.45 -0.02
N SER A 104 7.50 7.67 -0.55
CA SER A 104 8.69 8.52 -0.57
C SER A 104 8.64 9.50 0.60
N VAL A 105 9.55 9.38 1.57
CA VAL A 105 9.60 10.25 2.74
C VAL A 105 10.73 11.26 2.56
N PHE A 106 10.39 12.55 2.52
CA PHE A 106 11.36 13.64 2.49
C PHE A 106 11.58 14.15 3.91
N LEU A 107 12.76 13.87 4.47
CA LEU A 107 13.05 14.07 5.89
C LEU A 107 13.33 15.52 6.26
N GLY A 108 13.88 16.30 5.32
CA GLY A 108 14.32 17.66 5.58
C GLY A 108 14.85 18.39 4.35
N CYS A 109 14.96 19.72 4.50
CA CYS A 109 15.40 20.62 3.44
C CYS A 109 16.87 20.42 3.06
N ASP A 110 17.73 20.22 4.05
CA ASP A 110 19.13 19.95 3.80
C ASP A 110 19.31 18.49 3.41
N LYS A 111 19.89 18.27 2.22
CA LYS A 111 20.22 16.92 1.74
C LYS A 111 21.42 16.34 2.46
N PHE A 112 22.27 17.20 3.02
CA PHE A 112 23.52 16.81 3.66
C PHE A 112 23.74 17.65 4.94
N PRO A 113 22.88 17.46 5.95
CA PRO A 113 22.95 18.24 7.20
C PRO A 113 24.30 18.03 7.91
N HIS A 114 24.70 19.01 8.69
CA HIS A 114 25.95 18.91 9.44
C HIS A 114 25.84 17.84 10.54
N GLU A 115 26.95 17.21 10.92
CA GLU A 115 26.97 16.14 11.92
C GLU A 115 26.30 16.54 13.24
N SER A 116 26.43 17.81 13.64
CA SER A 116 25.81 18.37 14.85
C SER A 116 24.28 18.38 14.83
N GLU A 117 23.65 18.31 13.66
CA GLU A 117 22.20 18.32 13.49
C GLU A 117 21.60 16.90 13.48
N LEU A 118 22.42 15.87 13.24
CA LEU A 118 21.96 14.48 13.15
C LEU A 118 21.21 13.98 14.40
N PRO A 119 21.60 14.32 15.65
CA PRO A 119 20.83 13.92 16.83
C PRO A 119 19.42 14.51 16.87
N LEU A 120 19.26 15.76 16.37
CA LEU A 120 17.96 16.41 16.29
C LEU A 120 17.10 15.79 15.18
N GLU A 121 17.69 15.51 14.02
CA GLU A 121 17.00 14.83 12.93
C GLU A 121 16.54 13.42 13.33
N TRP A 122 17.33 12.70 14.12
CA TRP A 122 16.91 11.45 14.71
C TRP A 122 15.70 11.62 15.63
N GLU A 123 15.73 12.58 16.55
CA GLU A 123 14.61 12.81 17.48
C GLU A 123 13.32 13.20 16.73
N ASN A 124 13.45 14.02 15.67
CA ASN A 124 12.33 14.39 14.82
C ASN A 124 11.65 13.20 14.14
N ASN A 125 12.43 12.18 13.77
CA ASN A 125 12.00 11.05 12.96
C ASN A 125 11.74 9.75 13.74
N ARG A 126 12.26 9.62 14.97
CA ARG A 126 12.22 8.36 15.75
C ARG A 126 10.80 7.81 15.87
N GLU A 127 9.88 8.63 16.37
CA GLU A 127 8.49 8.20 16.58
C GLU A 127 7.76 7.96 15.25
N ALA A 128 8.05 8.76 14.22
CA ALA A 128 7.49 8.60 12.88
C ALA A 128 7.89 7.26 12.24
N LEU A 129 9.18 6.90 12.34
CA LEU A 129 9.70 5.63 11.82
C LEU A 129 9.09 4.43 12.56
N LEU A 130 9.00 4.50 13.89
CA LEU A 130 8.36 3.44 14.68
C LEU A 130 6.87 3.29 14.35
N SER A 131 6.13 4.40 14.34
CA SER A 131 4.71 4.41 13.99
C SER A 131 4.44 3.87 12.59
N PHE A 132 5.32 4.17 11.64
CA PHE A 132 5.23 3.66 10.27
C PHE A 132 5.46 2.15 10.19
N ILE A 133 6.49 1.64 10.88
CA ILE A 133 6.73 0.19 10.95
C ILE A 133 5.53 -0.53 11.58
N GLU A 134 4.91 0.04 12.60
CA GLU A 134 3.70 -0.52 13.21
C GLU A 134 2.52 -0.63 12.23
N GLN A 135 2.44 0.23 11.20
CA GLN A 135 1.39 0.15 10.20
C GLN A 135 1.43 -1.15 9.39
N VAL A 136 2.59 -1.82 9.29
CA VAL A 136 2.70 -3.13 8.60
C VAL A 136 1.81 -4.20 9.22
N ASN A 137 1.52 -4.07 10.52
CA ASN A 137 0.68 -5.01 11.27
C ASN A 137 -0.81 -4.65 11.22
N ARG A 138 -1.16 -3.52 10.62
CA ARG A 138 -2.54 -3.14 10.44
C ARG A 138 -3.06 -3.81 9.19
N GLY A 139 -4.03 -4.68 9.36
CA GLY A 139 -4.70 -5.22 8.22
C GLY A 139 -5.33 -6.58 8.34
N ILE A 140 -5.63 -7.14 7.18
CA ILE A 140 -6.00 -8.53 6.99
C ILE A 140 -4.70 -9.29 6.79
N LYS A 141 -4.53 -10.33 7.59
CA LYS A 141 -3.55 -11.37 7.34
C LYS A 141 -4.12 -12.75 7.62
N GLY A 142 -3.74 -13.76 6.85
CA GLY A 142 -4.30 -15.11 6.93
C GLY A 142 -3.41 -16.16 6.27
N VAL A 143 -3.99 -17.30 5.90
CA VAL A 143 -3.37 -18.32 5.04
C VAL A 143 -4.47 -18.84 4.12
N VAL A 144 -4.20 -18.94 2.81
CA VAL A 144 -5.11 -19.57 1.86
C VAL A 144 -4.75 -21.04 1.78
N ARG A 145 -5.74 -21.92 1.97
CA ARG A 145 -5.56 -23.37 1.96
C ARG A 145 -6.47 -24.02 0.93
N ASP A 146 -6.05 -25.16 0.41
CA ASP A 146 -6.91 -26.04 -0.38
C ASP A 146 -7.90 -26.83 0.51
N THR A 147 -8.74 -27.66 -0.11
CA THR A 147 -9.70 -28.56 0.57
C THR A 147 -9.03 -29.61 1.45
N GLU A 148 -7.75 -29.89 1.21
CA GLU A 148 -6.94 -30.86 1.95
C GLU A 148 -6.18 -30.19 3.11
N GLY A 149 -6.29 -28.87 3.26
CA GLY A 149 -5.66 -28.06 4.29
C GLY A 149 -4.21 -27.64 3.98
N ASN A 150 -3.71 -27.90 2.77
CA ASN A 150 -2.37 -27.47 2.34
C ASN A 150 -2.39 -25.99 1.95
N PRO A 151 -1.34 -25.24 2.28
CA PRO A 151 -1.28 -23.83 1.93
C PRO A 151 -1.00 -23.62 0.43
N LEU A 152 -1.70 -22.67 -0.17
CA LEU A 152 -1.58 -22.30 -1.57
C LEU A 152 -0.72 -21.05 -1.75
N SER A 153 0.40 -21.19 -2.45
CA SER A 153 1.22 -20.07 -2.92
C SER A 153 0.67 -19.50 -4.23
N ASN A 154 0.95 -18.22 -4.50
CA ASN A 154 0.52 -17.51 -5.70
C ASN A 154 -1.01 -17.47 -5.94
N ALA A 155 -1.81 -17.60 -4.88
CA ALA A 155 -3.25 -17.37 -4.92
C ALA A 155 -3.50 -15.86 -5.01
N THR A 156 -4.50 -15.45 -5.79
CA THR A 156 -4.85 -14.05 -6.00
C THR A 156 -5.95 -13.65 -5.03
N ILE A 157 -5.72 -12.57 -4.28
CA ILE A 157 -6.65 -12.01 -3.31
C ILE A 157 -7.15 -10.70 -3.87
N THR A 158 -8.46 -10.61 -4.02
CA THR A 158 -9.15 -9.44 -4.53
C THR A 158 -10.08 -8.89 -3.45
N VAL A 159 -10.10 -7.57 -3.31
CA VAL A 159 -10.98 -6.87 -2.37
C VAL A 159 -12.04 -6.16 -3.18
N GLU A 160 -13.32 -6.41 -2.85
CA GLU A 160 -14.41 -5.71 -3.51
C GLU A 160 -14.26 -4.19 -3.36
N GLY A 161 -14.38 -3.46 -4.46
CA GLY A 161 -14.23 -2.00 -4.50
C GLY A 161 -12.80 -1.49 -4.67
N ILE A 162 -11.78 -2.35 -4.55
CA ILE A 162 -10.37 -1.98 -4.75
C ILE A 162 -9.83 -2.72 -5.98
N ARG A 163 -9.51 -1.98 -7.05
CA ARG A 163 -8.95 -2.52 -8.30
C ARG A 163 -7.44 -2.75 -8.22
N HIS A 164 -6.99 -3.45 -7.19
CA HIS A 164 -5.60 -3.87 -7.00
C HIS A 164 -5.57 -5.22 -6.30
N ASP A 165 -4.92 -6.19 -6.93
CA ASP A 165 -4.88 -7.57 -6.46
C ASP A 165 -3.56 -7.87 -5.76
N VAL A 166 -3.61 -8.71 -4.72
CA VAL A 166 -2.42 -9.15 -3.97
C VAL A 166 -2.25 -10.65 -4.13
N ARG A 167 -1.00 -11.11 -4.26
CA ARG A 167 -0.69 -12.53 -4.43
C ARG A 167 -0.10 -13.15 -3.17
N THR A 168 -0.45 -14.39 -2.85
CA THR A 168 0.16 -15.10 -1.71
C THR A 168 1.62 -15.43 -1.99
N GLY A 169 2.49 -15.17 -1.02
CA GLY A 169 3.91 -15.54 -1.10
C GLY A 169 4.10 -17.04 -0.92
N THR A 170 5.22 -17.57 -1.42
CA THR A 170 5.67 -18.91 -1.07
C THR A 170 5.95 -18.94 0.43
N LEU A 171 5.37 -19.90 1.17
CA LEU A 171 5.63 -20.10 2.60
C LEU A 171 7.07 -20.60 2.83
N GLY A 172 8.04 -19.72 2.61
CA GLY A 172 9.42 -19.86 3.01
C GLY A 172 9.66 -18.93 4.19
N PHE A 173 9.59 -19.48 5.40
CA PHE A 173 9.83 -18.84 6.70
C PHE A 173 8.80 -17.78 7.14
N ASN A 174 8.18 -18.08 8.29
CA ASN A 174 7.13 -17.34 9.01
C ASN A 174 5.70 -17.56 8.51
N LYS A 175 4.91 -18.19 9.38
CA LYS A 175 3.53 -18.66 9.18
C LYS A 175 2.48 -17.54 8.98
N ASP A 176 2.89 -16.29 8.78
CA ASP A 176 2.04 -15.12 8.99
C ASP A 176 2.03 -14.07 7.85
N SER A 177 2.58 -14.35 6.66
CA SER A 177 2.70 -13.32 5.62
C SER A 177 1.47 -13.23 4.72
N PHE A 178 0.51 -12.38 5.12
CA PHE A 178 -0.46 -11.70 4.27
C PHE A 178 -0.46 -10.22 4.67
N SER A 179 -0.70 -9.33 3.72
CA SER A 179 -1.16 -8.00 4.05
C SER A 179 -2.03 -7.44 2.93
N LYS A 180 -3.31 -7.26 3.24
CA LYS A 180 -4.10 -6.15 2.70
C LYS A 180 -4.98 -5.61 3.81
N THR A 181 -5.08 -4.31 3.98
CA THR A 181 -5.41 -3.73 5.29
C THR A 181 -6.92 -3.77 5.67
N THR A 182 -7.33 -4.65 6.62
CA THR A 182 -8.36 -4.48 7.69
C THR A 182 -8.39 -5.69 8.67
N PHE A 183 -8.54 -5.53 9.99
CA PHE A 183 -8.53 -6.67 10.93
C PHE A 183 -9.67 -7.68 10.71
N LEU A 184 -9.39 -8.84 10.11
CA LEU A 184 -10.04 -10.14 10.42
C LEU A 184 -9.12 -11.32 10.14
N HIS A 185 -9.12 -12.25 11.10
CA HIS A 185 -8.64 -13.60 10.89
C HIS A 185 -9.71 -14.35 10.08
N PHE A 186 -9.36 -14.88 8.91
CA PHE A 186 -10.24 -15.77 8.16
C PHE A 186 -9.46 -16.99 7.65
N GLU A 187 -10.12 -18.14 7.75
CA GLU A 187 -9.76 -19.35 7.02
C GLU A 187 -10.68 -19.42 5.80
N THR A 188 -10.10 -19.57 4.62
CA THR A 188 -10.82 -19.71 3.37
C THR A 188 -10.42 -21.02 2.72
N ILE A 189 -11.40 -21.88 2.48
CA ILE A 189 -11.28 -23.13 1.74
C ILE A 189 -11.73 -22.84 0.31
N LEU A 190 -10.85 -23.04 -0.66
CA LEU A 190 -11.21 -22.97 -2.08
C LEU A 190 -11.79 -24.32 -2.51
N ASP A 191 -13.08 -24.37 -2.85
CA ASP A 191 -13.67 -25.53 -3.51
C ASP A 191 -13.21 -25.60 -4.98
N PRO A 192 -12.73 -26.74 -5.48
CA PRO A 192 -12.41 -26.92 -6.89
C PRO A 192 -13.68 -26.85 -7.76
N ASP A 193 -13.66 -26.00 -8.80
CA ASP A 193 -14.78 -25.84 -9.73
C ASP A 193 -14.93 -27.10 -10.62
N PRO A 194 -16.05 -27.84 -10.55
CA PRO A 194 -16.21 -29.11 -11.27
C PRO A 194 -16.36 -28.99 -12.80
N LYS A 195 -16.23 -27.78 -13.39
CA LYS A 195 -16.47 -27.54 -14.82
C LYS A 195 -15.33 -26.92 -15.63
N HIS A 196 -14.18 -26.61 -15.02
CA HIS A 196 -13.00 -26.15 -15.74
C HIS A 196 -11.73 -26.82 -15.25
N ASP A 197 -10.94 -27.32 -16.20
CA ASP A 197 -9.66 -28.04 -16.02
C ASP A 197 -8.51 -27.16 -15.47
N THR A 198 -8.85 -25.95 -15.01
CA THR A 198 -7.93 -25.00 -14.36
C THR A 198 -8.60 -24.44 -13.11
N PRO A 199 -8.10 -24.77 -11.90
CA PRO A 199 -8.60 -24.17 -10.67
C PRO A 199 -8.31 -22.66 -10.70
N LYS A 200 -9.36 -21.83 -10.64
CA LYS A 200 -9.17 -20.39 -10.44
C LYS A 200 -8.86 -20.14 -8.97
N ASN A 201 -7.58 -19.96 -8.64
CA ASN A 201 -7.10 -19.60 -7.30
C ASN A 201 -7.38 -18.13 -6.98
N ILE A 202 -8.66 -17.71 -7.04
CA ILE A 202 -9.09 -16.34 -6.80
C ILE A 202 -9.96 -16.31 -5.54
N CYS A 203 -9.53 -15.53 -4.55
CA CYS A 203 -10.29 -15.25 -3.34
C CYS A 203 -10.92 -13.86 -3.45
N HIS A 204 -12.24 -13.77 -3.32
CA HIS A 204 -12.98 -12.50 -3.25
C HIS A 204 -13.32 -12.18 -1.80
N LEU A 205 -12.95 -10.98 -1.35
CA LEU A 205 -13.30 -10.47 -0.02
C LEU A 205 -14.42 -9.44 -0.14
N HIS A 206 -15.57 -9.75 0.45
CA HIS A 206 -16.73 -8.87 0.56
C HIS A 206 -16.86 -8.28 1.97
N PHE A 207 -17.15 -6.97 2.05
CA PHE A 207 -17.37 -6.26 3.31
C PHE A 207 -18.87 -5.91 3.47
N SER A 208 -19.58 -6.54 4.42
CA SER A 208 -20.97 -6.21 4.75
C SER A 208 -21.05 -5.18 5.87
N SER A 209 -21.82 -4.10 5.70
CA SER A 209 -21.85 -2.90 6.57
C SER A 209 -22.44 -3.09 7.98
N ARG A 210 -22.59 -4.32 8.48
CA ARG A 210 -23.16 -4.60 9.80
C ARG A 210 -22.15 -5.23 10.76
N ARG A 211 -21.18 -4.46 11.27
CA ARG A 211 -20.33 -4.73 12.48
C ARG A 211 -19.78 -6.17 12.70
N ARG A 212 -19.84 -7.03 11.69
CA ARG A 212 -19.38 -8.41 11.62
C ARG A 212 -19.06 -8.66 10.16
N LEU A 213 -17.78 -8.78 9.85
CA LEU A 213 -17.37 -9.28 8.54
C LEU A 213 -17.76 -10.75 8.45
N LEU A 214 -18.56 -11.05 7.43
CA LEU A 214 -18.69 -12.38 6.88
C LEU A 214 -17.95 -12.32 5.55
N ALA A 215 -16.70 -12.78 5.52
CA ALA A 215 -16.02 -13.05 4.26
C ALA A 215 -16.67 -14.31 3.67
N PHE A 216 -17.57 -14.13 2.71
CA PHE A 216 -18.07 -15.24 1.89
C PHE A 216 -17.17 -15.35 0.65
N VAL A 217 -16.56 -16.51 0.45
CA VAL A 217 -16.09 -16.89 -0.89
C VAL A 217 -17.32 -17.26 -1.69
N GLU A 218 -17.82 -16.33 -2.48
CA GLU A 218 -18.79 -16.64 -3.52
C GLU A 218 -18.00 -16.92 -4.79
N SER A 219 -17.95 -18.19 -5.20
CA SER A 219 -17.55 -18.57 -6.57
C SER A 219 -18.62 -18.02 -7.53
N ARG A 220 -18.51 -16.74 -7.91
CA ARG A 220 -19.36 -16.19 -8.96
C ARG A 220 -18.80 -16.63 -10.30
N ARG A 221 -19.60 -17.44 -11.00
CA ARG A 221 -19.42 -17.73 -12.42
C ARG A 221 -19.38 -16.40 -13.18
N VAL A 222 -18.23 -16.06 -13.76
CA VAL A 222 -18.17 -15.06 -14.82
C VAL A 222 -18.96 -15.64 -16.00
N PRO A 223 -20.08 -15.04 -16.42
CA PRO A 223 -20.77 -15.50 -17.61
C PRO A 223 -19.82 -15.28 -18.79
N SER A 224 -19.52 -16.32 -19.57
CA SER A 224 -18.86 -16.11 -20.86
C SER A 224 -19.82 -15.32 -21.73
N ASP A 225 -19.46 -14.09 -22.08
CA ASP A 225 -20.09 -13.40 -23.19
C ASP A 225 -19.93 -14.27 -24.43
N ARG A 226 -21.04 -14.86 -24.88
CA ARG A 226 -21.14 -15.44 -26.21
C ARG A 226 -21.07 -14.28 -27.19
N GLN A 227 -19.90 -14.05 -27.78
CA GLN A 227 -19.84 -13.43 -29.09
C GLN A 227 -20.55 -14.39 -30.06
N SER A 228 -21.72 -13.95 -30.51
CA SER A 228 -22.38 -14.42 -31.74
C SER A 228 -21.75 -13.76 -32.95
#